data_AF-A0A1S8BGD3-F1
#
_entry.id   AF-A0A1S8BGD3-F1
#
_cell.length_a   1.000
_cell.length_b   1.000
_cell.length_c   1.000
_cell.angle_alpha   90.00
_cell.angle_beta   90.00
_cell.angle_gamma   90.00
#
_symmetry.space_group_name_H-M   'P 1'
#
loop_
_entity.id
_entity.type
_entity.pdbx_description
1 polymer ?
#
loop_
_entity_poly.entity_id
_entity_poly.type
_entity_poly.pdbx_seq_one_letter_code
_entity_poly.pdbx_strand_id
1 'polypeptide(L)'
;MGFFKNCWELLLHLPYFSPLNGGFDRDSSQLPLASSPSGGVVIRPENASPGFTCSYPSMDGWESCNSPDDRSCWLKDSKARQPYFSQYDIHTDYETIWPKGVTREIFPDGYSKPYGKIINDTYPGPLIEACWGDEVVVHVTNYLQTNGSTIHWHGVRQQYSNEMDGVNGVTQCPIAYGDTFTYRFRVTQYGTTWYHSHYSLQYPDGVAGPLVFHGPTSADWDEEWETPLMMTDWVHDSAFGIFPTKELRGVIPNGDSILLNGHGHFNCSLDPLNDPSRCAPGHGSYYNRTFQKGKKYLIRLINTSVGAAFIFSIDGHKMKVISTDFVPIEPYETNAVLLNIGQRYNIIIEANADPGDYWIRTEIPRGPGGCGNVTDRNGDVTGILRYDASSTALPTSSKNEYESDCHDEPKELLVPILPWMVDPHPQNDVHNNTYEAGITEVQYHNAFRWDLTDTPMWLDFSNPTILNLENTTWNPEYAVIDCSYPVLYP
;
A
#
# COMPACT_ATOMS: atom_id res chain seq x y z
N MET A 1 -27.08 -32.15 10.64
CA MET A 1 -25.97 -31.91 11.59
C MET A 1 -24.69 -32.41 10.93
N GLY A 2 -23.74 -31.53 10.59
CA GLY A 2 -22.40 -31.96 10.16
C GLY A 2 -21.64 -31.18 9.07
N PHE A 3 -22.01 -29.94 8.69
CA PHE A 3 -21.40 -29.25 7.52
C PHE A 3 -20.73 -27.88 7.77
N PHE A 4 -20.37 -27.51 9.01
CA PHE A 4 -19.72 -26.22 9.31
C PHE A 4 -18.55 -26.32 10.30
N LYS A 5 -17.80 -27.43 10.32
CA LYS A 5 -16.84 -27.73 11.41
C LYS A 5 -15.34 -27.58 11.11
N ASN A 6 -14.91 -27.19 9.92
CA ASN A 6 -13.48 -27.34 9.58
C ASN A 6 -12.62 -26.06 9.68
N CYS A 7 -13.16 -24.90 10.08
CA CYS A 7 -12.36 -23.66 10.10
C CYS A 7 -12.27 -22.95 11.46
N TRP A 8 -13.16 -23.26 12.42
CA TRP A 8 -13.42 -22.37 13.57
C TRP A 8 -13.00 -22.93 14.95
N GLU A 9 -12.34 -24.10 15.01
CA GLU A 9 -11.86 -24.65 16.28
C GLU A 9 -10.32 -24.63 16.36
N LEU A 10 -9.77 -23.48 16.71
CA LEU A 10 -8.47 -23.33 17.37
C LEU A 10 -8.56 -22.16 18.38
N LEU A 11 -9.25 -22.41 19.49
CA LEU A 11 -9.31 -21.51 20.64
C LEU A 11 -8.93 -22.29 21.91
N LEU A 12 -7.78 -22.00 22.52
CA LEU A 12 -7.56 -22.14 23.96
C LEU A 12 -6.51 -21.13 24.49
N HIS A 13 -7.02 -20.14 25.26
CA HIS A 13 -6.49 -19.42 26.44
C HIS A 13 -5.38 -18.32 26.37
N LEU A 14 -5.86 -17.04 26.33
CA LEU A 14 -5.63 -15.83 27.19
C LEU A 14 -4.32 -15.63 28.01
N PRO A 15 -3.84 -14.37 28.26
CA PRO A 15 -4.66 -13.16 28.52
C PRO A 15 -4.23 -11.80 27.87
N TYR A 16 -5.26 -10.98 27.64
CA TYR A 16 -5.38 -9.50 27.74
C TYR A 16 -4.25 -8.56 27.31
N PHE A 17 -4.62 -7.57 26.49
CA PHE A 17 -3.94 -6.27 26.36
C PHE A 17 -4.70 -5.18 27.14
N SER A 18 -3.98 -4.43 28.00
CA SER A 18 -4.29 -3.06 28.45
C SER A 18 -3.08 -2.48 29.23
N PRO A 19 -2.94 -1.16 29.45
CA PRO A 19 -2.62 -0.13 28.45
C PRO A 19 -1.39 0.75 28.85
N LEU A 20 -0.90 1.55 27.88
CA LEU A 20 0.00 2.72 28.00
C LEU A 20 1.45 2.53 28.50
N ASN A 21 2.42 2.79 27.62
CA ASN A 21 3.38 3.91 27.76
C ASN A 21 4.39 3.92 26.59
N GLY A 22 4.51 5.07 25.93
CA GLY A 22 5.50 5.32 24.88
C GLY A 22 4.86 6.12 23.76
N GLY A 23 4.99 7.45 23.83
CA GLY A 23 4.41 8.36 22.86
C GLY A 23 4.90 8.03 21.45
N PHE A 24 3.95 7.71 20.57
CA PHE A 24 4.15 7.88 19.14
C PHE A 24 3.78 9.32 18.83
N ASP A 25 4.81 10.11 18.56
CA ASP A 25 4.66 11.42 17.94
C ASP A 25 3.95 11.20 16.60
N ARG A 26 2.75 11.75 16.47
CA ARG A 26 1.98 11.72 15.23
C ARG A 26 2.46 12.87 14.37
N ASP A 27 3.38 12.63 13.45
CA ASP A 27 3.71 13.61 12.41
C ASP A 27 2.82 13.47 11.17
N SER A 28 2.81 14.55 10.40
CA SER A 28 1.72 15.22 9.73
C SER A 28 1.73 15.01 8.22
N SER A 29 2.29 13.91 7.74
CA SER A 29 2.35 13.58 6.31
C SER A 29 1.15 12.77 5.79
N GLN A 30 0.17 12.45 6.65
CA GLN A 30 -1.03 11.73 6.24
C GLN A 30 -2.12 12.73 5.81
N LEU A 31 -2.62 12.60 4.59
CA LEU A 31 -3.67 13.47 4.06
C LEU A 31 -4.89 13.46 4.99
N PRO A 32 -5.24 14.58 5.65
CA PRO A 32 -6.45 14.66 6.44
C PRO A 32 -7.67 14.60 5.49
N LEU A 33 -8.72 13.92 5.95
CA LEU A 33 -10.01 13.87 5.25
C LEU A 33 -10.52 15.30 5.01
N ALA A 34 -10.74 15.67 3.75
CA ALA A 34 -11.32 16.95 3.41
C ALA A 34 -12.82 16.94 3.78
N SER A 35 -13.26 17.91 4.58
CA SER A 35 -14.68 18.15 4.84
C SER A 35 -15.09 19.47 4.20
N SER A 36 -16.12 19.47 3.36
CA SER A 36 -16.85 20.70 3.02
C SER A 36 -18.33 20.41 3.07
N PRO A 37 -19.07 21.04 4.01
CA PRO A 37 -19.99 22.09 3.58
C PRO A 37 -19.96 23.36 4.47
N SER A 38 -20.50 24.46 3.94
CA SER A 38 -20.74 25.72 4.65
C SER A 38 -22.08 25.69 5.40
N GLY A 39 -22.02 25.83 6.73
CA GLY A 39 -23.17 25.78 7.65
C GLY A 39 -22.95 24.80 8.82
N GLY A 40 -23.60 25.01 9.97
CA GLY A 40 -23.50 24.13 11.15
C GLY A 40 -22.30 24.37 12.11
N VAL A 41 -22.08 23.43 13.03
CA VAL A 41 -21.01 23.48 14.06
C VAL A 41 -19.73 22.82 13.57
N VAL A 42 -18.59 23.47 13.82
CA VAL A 42 -17.25 22.92 13.61
C VAL A 42 -16.52 22.87 14.94
N ILE A 43 -16.00 21.71 15.31
CA ILE A 43 -15.22 21.48 16.54
C ILE A 43 -13.82 21.05 16.13
N ARG A 44 -12.79 21.65 16.75
CA ARG A 44 -11.42 21.16 16.68
C ARG A 44 -11.09 20.42 17.98
N PRO A 45 -11.00 19.08 17.97
CA PRO A 45 -10.56 18.34 19.16
C PRO A 45 -9.14 18.77 19.55
N GLU A 46 -8.87 18.83 20.85
CA GLU A 46 -7.61 19.39 21.39
C GLU A 46 -6.37 18.60 20.96
N ASN A 47 -6.51 17.28 20.76
CA ASN A 47 -5.45 16.39 20.27
C ASN A 47 -5.65 15.97 18.80
N ALA A 48 -6.40 16.77 18.03
CA ALA A 48 -6.59 16.49 16.62
C ALA A 48 -5.33 16.81 15.81
N SER A 49 -5.04 15.98 14.81
CA SER A 49 -3.98 16.27 13.82
C SER A 49 -4.17 17.66 13.21
N PRO A 50 -3.09 18.37 12.84
CA PRO A 50 -3.19 19.68 12.19
C PRO A 50 -4.20 19.67 11.03
N GLY A 51 -5.14 20.61 11.04
CA GLY A 51 -6.19 20.73 10.01
C GLY A 51 -7.45 19.87 10.21
N PHE A 52 -7.45 18.90 11.13
CA PHE A 52 -8.63 18.07 11.38
C PHE A 52 -9.72 18.81 12.17
N THR A 53 -10.96 18.68 11.71
CA THR A 53 -12.16 19.19 12.42
C THR A 53 -13.33 18.20 12.34
N CYS A 54 -14.17 18.20 13.36
CA CYS A 54 -15.48 17.53 13.34
C CYS A 54 -16.52 18.55 12.87
N SER A 55 -17.20 18.27 11.76
CA SER A 55 -18.22 19.15 11.17
C SER A 55 -19.61 18.53 11.23
N TYR A 56 -20.61 19.33 11.62
CA TYR A 56 -22.01 18.94 11.78
C TYR A 56 -22.92 19.91 10.99
N PRO A 57 -22.90 19.83 9.65
CA PRO A 57 -23.49 20.84 8.78
C PRO A 57 -25.01 20.87 8.82
N SER A 58 -25.65 19.76 9.18
CA SER A 58 -27.10 19.63 9.28
C SER A 58 -27.67 20.03 10.65
N MET A 59 -26.81 20.46 11.58
CA MET A 59 -27.17 20.73 12.98
C MET A 59 -27.26 22.23 13.27
N ASP A 60 -28.16 22.93 12.57
CA ASP A 60 -28.37 24.37 12.74
C ASP A 60 -28.84 24.74 14.15
N GLY A 61 -28.19 25.72 14.78
CA GLY A 61 -28.51 26.19 16.14
C GLY A 61 -27.86 25.36 17.25
N TRP A 62 -27.14 24.30 16.91
CA TRP A 62 -26.25 23.63 17.85
C TRP A 62 -24.95 24.42 17.99
N GLU A 63 -24.24 24.20 19.09
CA GLU A 63 -22.92 24.76 19.37
C GLU A 63 -22.06 23.72 20.11
N SER A 64 -20.75 23.89 20.03
CA SER A 64 -19.84 23.09 20.86
C SER A 64 -19.96 23.52 22.30
N CYS A 65 -20.18 22.56 23.19
CA CYS A 65 -20.08 22.74 24.64
C CYS A 65 -18.86 22.04 25.23
N ASN A 66 -18.04 21.39 24.40
CA ASN A 66 -16.81 20.74 24.84
C ASN A 66 -15.76 21.80 25.18
N SER A 67 -15.34 21.84 26.44
CA SER A 67 -14.37 22.83 26.91
C SER A 67 -13.40 22.21 27.91
N PRO A 68 -12.27 22.87 28.22
CA PRO A 68 -11.37 22.42 29.28
C PRO A 68 -12.06 22.19 30.63
N ASP A 69 -13.09 22.98 30.94
CA ASP A 69 -13.81 22.93 32.21
C ASP A 69 -14.99 21.94 32.21
N ASP A 70 -15.47 21.53 31.03
CA ASP A 70 -16.52 20.52 30.87
C ASP A 70 -16.28 19.68 29.61
N ARG A 71 -15.70 18.49 29.83
CA ARG A 71 -15.46 17.48 28.80
C ARG A 71 -16.63 16.51 28.63
N SER A 72 -17.61 16.57 29.52
CA SER A 72 -18.76 15.66 29.50
C SER A 72 -19.72 16.00 28.36
N CYS A 73 -19.76 17.26 27.95
CA CYS A 73 -20.60 17.77 26.87
C CYS A 73 -19.83 17.82 25.54
N TRP A 74 -20.47 17.43 24.44
CA TRP A 74 -19.91 17.52 23.09
C TRP A 74 -20.59 18.62 22.26
N LEU A 75 -21.92 18.52 22.11
CA LEU A 75 -22.75 19.49 21.39
C LEU A 75 -23.99 19.84 22.21
N LYS A 76 -24.43 21.09 22.13
CA LYS A 76 -25.68 21.55 22.77
C LYS A 76 -26.51 22.38 21.80
N ASP A 77 -27.82 22.18 21.82
CA ASP A 77 -28.75 23.02 21.08
C ASP A 77 -28.97 24.34 21.84
N SER A 78 -28.42 25.43 21.31
CA SER A 78 -28.53 26.77 21.89
C SER A 78 -29.96 27.34 21.82
N LYS A 79 -30.84 26.75 20.99
CA LYS A 79 -32.22 27.20 20.77
C LYS A 79 -33.27 26.35 21.49
N ALA A 80 -32.88 25.25 22.12
CA ALA A 80 -33.81 24.36 22.80
C ALA A 80 -34.45 25.04 24.03
N ARG A 81 -35.79 25.13 24.05
CA ARG A 81 -36.59 25.64 25.18
C ARG A 81 -37.04 24.54 26.18
N GLN A 82 -36.37 23.36 26.16
CA GLN A 82 -36.48 22.17 27.05
C GLN A 82 -37.71 21.24 26.90
N PRO A 83 -37.66 19.94 27.31
CA PRO A 83 -36.54 19.00 27.40
C PRO A 83 -36.92 17.60 26.87
N TYR A 84 -36.43 17.18 25.70
CA TYR A 84 -36.45 15.76 25.35
C TYR A 84 -35.12 15.27 24.79
N PHE A 85 -34.38 16.13 24.09
CA PHE A 85 -32.97 15.94 23.78
C PHE A 85 -32.39 17.28 23.33
N SER A 86 -31.49 17.87 24.12
CA SER A 86 -30.92 19.20 23.84
C SER A 86 -29.39 19.22 23.85
N GLN A 87 -28.76 18.07 24.07
CA GLN A 87 -27.31 17.95 24.13
C GLN A 87 -26.88 16.53 23.76
N TYR A 88 -25.73 16.43 23.09
CA TYR A 88 -24.95 15.21 22.96
C TYR A 88 -23.83 15.27 23.99
N ASP A 89 -23.85 14.36 24.95
CA ASP A 89 -22.95 14.28 26.10
C ASP A 89 -22.65 12.82 26.46
N ILE A 90 -21.86 12.61 27.53
CA ILE A 90 -21.50 11.27 28.03
C ILE A 90 -22.69 10.41 28.50
N HIS A 91 -23.89 10.97 28.61
CA HIS A 91 -25.11 10.26 28.99
C HIS A 91 -26.02 9.99 27.78
N THR A 92 -25.62 10.42 26.60
CA THR A 92 -26.31 10.09 25.35
C THR A 92 -26.08 8.62 25.02
N ASP A 93 -27.17 7.90 24.75
CA ASP A 93 -27.10 6.53 24.24
C ASP A 93 -26.60 6.54 22.79
N TYR A 94 -25.28 6.44 22.64
CA TYR A 94 -24.58 6.56 21.36
C TYR A 94 -24.89 5.42 20.38
N GLU A 95 -25.49 4.32 20.84
CA GLU A 95 -25.93 3.21 19.99
C GLU A 95 -27.24 3.52 19.25
N THR A 96 -28.03 4.48 19.76
CA THR A 96 -29.36 4.79 19.23
C THR A 96 -29.49 6.22 18.74
N ILE A 97 -28.71 7.17 19.27
CA ILE A 97 -28.80 8.59 18.97
C ILE A 97 -27.39 9.20 18.87
N TRP A 98 -27.03 9.76 17.71
CA TRP A 98 -25.73 10.40 17.47
C TRP A 98 -25.86 11.66 16.62
N PRO A 99 -24.92 12.62 16.75
CA PRO A 99 -24.96 13.85 15.96
C PRO A 99 -24.69 13.53 14.49
N LYS A 100 -25.44 14.17 13.59
CA LYS A 100 -25.32 13.97 12.14
C LYS A 100 -24.10 14.72 11.60
N GLY A 101 -22.95 14.05 11.62
CA GLY A 101 -21.69 14.53 11.07
C GLY A 101 -21.66 14.55 9.53
N VAL A 102 -20.47 14.69 8.98
CA VAL A 102 -20.19 14.61 7.53
C VAL A 102 -19.78 13.20 7.11
N THR A 103 -20.12 12.80 5.89
CA THR A 103 -19.39 11.73 5.20
C THR A 103 -18.00 12.25 4.87
N ARG A 104 -16.97 11.45 5.13
CA ARG A 104 -15.58 11.81 4.83
C ARG A 104 -15.08 10.93 3.70
N GLU A 105 -14.67 11.56 2.62
CA GLU A 105 -14.15 10.91 1.42
C GLU A 105 -12.65 11.19 1.29
N ILE A 106 -11.92 10.28 0.66
CA ILE A 106 -10.49 10.44 0.39
C ILE A 106 -10.31 10.85 -1.07
N PHE A 107 -9.49 11.88 -1.28
CA PHE A 107 -9.13 12.42 -2.59
C PHE A 107 -7.60 12.38 -2.77
N PRO A 108 -6.97 11.20 -2.97
CA PRO A 108 -5.50 11.10 -3.01
C PRO A 108 -4.86 11.95 -4.12
N ASP A 109 -5.55 12.09 -5.25
CA ASP A 109 -5.13 12.82 -6.45
C ASP A 109 -6.09 13.95 -6.85
N GLY A 110 -7.05 14.28 -5.98
CA GLY A 110 -8.15 15.20 -6.28
C GLY A 110 -9.40 14.55 -6.84
N TYR A 111 -9.42 13.21 -6.98
CA TYR A 111 -10.60 12.43 -7.34
C TYR A 111 -11.13 11.60 -6.15
N SER A 112 -12.44 11.60 -5.93
CA SER A 112 -13.09 10.81 -4.86
C SER A 112 -13.05 9.32 -5.21
N LYS A 113 -12.52 8.48 -4.31
CA LYS A 113 -12.56 7.01 -4.44
C LYS A 113 -13.60 6.39 -3.49
N PRO A 114 -14.90 6.41 -3.84
CA PRO A 114 -15.98 6.02 -2.93
C PRO A 114 -15.97 4.53 -2.54
N TYR A 115 -15.29 3.68 -3.30
CA TYR A 115 -15.19 2.23 -3.07
C TYR A 115 -13.78 1.78 -2.64
N GLY A 116 -12.95 2.73 -2.21
CA GLY A 116 -11.61 2.44 -1.67
C GLY A 116 -11.71 1.51 -0.46
N LYS A 117 -10.72 0.62 -0.34
CA LYS A 117 -10.56 -0.29 0.79
C LYS A 117 -9.22 0.06 1.41
N ILE A 118 -9.24 0.61 2.62
CA ILE A 118 -8.06 1.21 3.25
C ILE A 118 -7.84 0.63 4.65
N ILE A 119 -6.63 0.78 5.16
CA ILE A 119 -6.24 0.27 6.47
C ILE A 119 -6.18 1.45 7.42
N ASN A 120 -6.94 1.41 8.52
CA ASN A 120 -7.00 2.45 9.54
C ASN A 120 -7.27 3.86 8.97
N ASP A 121 -8.18 3.96 8.01
CA ASP A 121 -8.61 5.21 7.37
C ASP A 121 -7.51 5.98 6.61
N THR A 122 -6.38 5.33 6.28
CA THR A 122 -5.27 5.96 5.55
C THR A 122 -4.84 5.16 4.32
N TYR A 123 -4.34 5.88 3.32
CA TYR A 123 -3.55 5.30 2.23
C TYR A 123 -2.25 6.10 2.04
N PRO A 124 -1.08 5.44 2.00
CA PRO A 124 -0.87 4.02 2.32
C PRO A 124 -1.32 3.64 3.75
N GLY A 125 -1.43 2.34 4.00
CA GLY A 125 -1.62 1.82 5.35
C GLY A 125 -0.46 2.20 6.28
N PRO A 126 -0.60 2.02 7.60
CA PRO A 126 0.43 2.36 8.58
C PRO A 126 1.78 1.68 8.26
N LEU A 127 2.87 2.42 8.42
CA LEU A 127 4.20 1.82 8.41
C LEU A 127 4.34 0.83 9.58
N ILE A 128 4.68 -0.41 9.28
CA ILE A 128 5.06 -1.41 10.28
C ILE A 128 6.58 -1.51 10.27
N GLU A 129 7.19 -1.42 11.46
CA GLU A 129 8.64 -1.49 11.61
C GLU A 129 9.03 -2.50 12.67
N ALA A 130 10.17 -3.14 12.46
CA ALA A 130 10.80 -4.04 13.42
C ALA A 130 12.31 -4.05 13.23
N CYS A 131 13.07 -4.52 14.21
CA CYS A 131 14.49 -4.77 14.07
C CYS A 131 14.75 -6.20 13.57
N TRP A 132 15.88 -6.41 12.90
CA TRP A 132 16.32 -7.76 12.52
C TRP A 132 16.42 -8.67 13.75
N GLY A 133 15.73 -9.81 13.71
CA GLY A 133 15.64 -10.77 14.81
C GLY A 133 14.38 -10.65 15.68
N ASP A 134 13.62 -9.56 15.57
CA ASP A 134 12.36 -9.38 16.30
C ASP A 134 11.30 -10.41 15.89
N GLU A 135 10.29 -10.57 16.73
CA GLU A 135 9.05 -11.26 16.37
C GLU A 135 7.94 -10.21 16.17
N VAL A 136 7.38 -10.18 14.96
CA VAL A 136 6.30 -9.29 14.60
C VAL A 136 4.97 -9.99 14.88
N VAL A 137 4.07 -9.30 15.57
CA VAL A 137 2.70 -9.77 15.85
C VAL A 137 1.72 -8.71 15.37
N VAL A 138 0.88 -9.05 14.40
CA VAL A 138 -0.11 -8.12 13.83
C VAL A 138 -1.50 -8.71 13.90
N HIS A 139 -2.39 -8.00 14.58
CA HIS A 139 -3.81 -8.33 14.65
C HIS A 139 -4.56 -7.62 13.53
N VAL A 140 -5.10 -8.40 12.59
CA VAL A 140 -5.86 -7.87 11.45
C VAL A 140 -7.31 -8.21 11.64
N THR A 141 -8.14 -7.19 11.85
CA THR A 141 -9.60 -7.33 11.92
C THR A 141 -10.22 -6.85 10.62
N ASN A 142 -11.04 -7.69 9.99
CA ASN A 142 -11.69 -7.33 8.73
C ASN A 142 -13.06 -6.68 8.98
N TYR A 143 -13.19 -5.39 8.68
CA TYR A 143 -14.49 -4.67 8.73
C TYR A 143 -15.12 -4.44 7.35
N LEU A 144 -14.62 -5.09 6.29
CA LEU A 144 -15.24 -5.08 4.97
C LEU A 144 -16.49 -5.95 4.96
N GLN A 145 -17.65 -5.36 4.66
CA GLN A 145 -18.95 -6.04 4.80
C GLN A 145 -19.13 -7.27 3.88
N THR A 146 -18.54 -7.24 2.68
CA THR A 146 -18.84 -8.21 1.61
C THR A 146 -17.61 -8.96 1.10
N ASN A 147 -16.42 -8.64 1.58
CA ASN A 147 -15.19 -9.31 1.18
C ASN A 147 -14.53 -9.97 2.38
N GLY A 148 -13.99 -11.17 2.17
CA GLY A 148 -12.91 -11.64 3.02
C GLY A 148 -11.66 -10.77 2.84
N SER A 149 -10.67 -10.96 3.71
CA SER A 149 -9.37 -10.31 3.56
C SER A 149 -8.27 -11.22 4.08
N THR A 150 -7.07 -11.10 3.53
CA THR A 150 -5.83 -11.65 4.08
C THR A 150 -4.73 -10.64 3.82
N ILE A 151 -3.68 -10.64 4.63
CA ILE A 151 -2.55 -9.72 4.47
C ILE A 151 -1.30 -10.54 4.22
N HIS A 152 -0.75 -10.42 3.01
CA HIS A 152 0.52 -11.00 2.65
C HIS A 152 1.68 -10.06 3.00
N TRP A 153 2.75 -10.65 3.53
CA TRP A 153 3.96 -9.96 3.95
C TRP A 153 5.00 -10.10 2.84
N HIS A 154 4.92 -9.25 1.83
CA HIS A 154 5.66 -9.40 0.59
C HIS A 154 7.16 -9.59 0.84
N GLY A 155 7.76 -10.62 0.23
CA GLY A 155 9.19 -10.92 0.34
C GLY A 155 9.66 -11.46 1.70
N VAL A 156 8.81 -11.48 2.74
CA VAL A 156 9.14 -12.11 4.02
C VAL A 156 9.19 -13.62 3.81
N ARG A 157 10.33 -14.24 4.13
CA ARG A 157 10.57 -15.67 3.83
C ARG A 157 9.59 -16.64 4.49
N GLN A 158 8.95 -16.24 5.60
CA GLN A 158 8.08 -17.09 6.41
C GLN A 158 8.74 -18.42 6.83
N GLN A 159 10.02 -18.35 7.20
CA GLN A 159 10.77 -19.55 7.59
C GLN A 159 10.17 -20.17 8.85
N TYR A 160 9.61 -21.38 8.71
CA TYR A 160 8.86 -22.09 9.74
C TYR A 160 7.56 -21.41 10.20
N SER A 161 6.97 -20.55 9.38
CA SER A 161 5.72 -19.84 9.66
C SER A 161 4.85 -19.70 8.40
N ASN A 162 4.78 -20.74 7.57
CA ASN A 162 4.11 -20.68 6.28
C ASN A 162 2.61 -20.34 6.41
N GLU A 163 1.97 -20.78 7.48
CA GLU A 163 0.58 -20.44 7.83
C GLU A 163 0.35 -18.93 8.09
N MET A 164 1.43 -18.15 8.24
CA MET A 164 1.39 -16.70 8.48
C MET A 164 1.64 -15.89 7.20
N ASP A 165 1.74 -16.56 6.04
CA ASP A 165 2.08 -15.92 4.78
C ASP A 165 0.95 -15.05 4.20
N GLY A 166 -0.32 -15.28 4.56
CA GLY A 166 -1.39 -14.38 4.13
C GLY A 166 -2.00 -14.65 2.76
N VAL A 167 -1.82 -15.85 2.20
CA VAL A 167 -2.32 -16.21 0.86
C VAL A 167 -3.59 -17.04 0.99
N ASN A 168 -4.75 -16.41 0.76
CA ASN A 168 -6.05 -17.10 0.82
C ASN A 168 -6.17 -18.24 -0.20
N GLY A 169 -6.62 -19.40 0.27
CA GLY A 169 -6.69 -20.61 -0.55
C GLY A 169 -5.37 -21.40 -0.65
N VAL A 170 -4.26 -20.86 -0.12
CA VAL A 170 -2.99 -21.59 0.00
C VAL A 170 -2.63 -21.80 1.46
N THR A 171 -2.32 -20.72 2.18
CA THR A 171 -1.80 -20.77 3.55
C THR A 171 -2.84 -20.49 4.62
N GLN A 172 -3.99 -19.93 4.23
CA GLN A 172 -5.11 -19.70 5.13
C GLN A 172 -6.45 -19.53 4.40
N CYS A 173 -7.54 -19.53 5.16
CA CYS A 173 -8.83 -18.99 4.71
C CYS A 173 -8.84 -17.45 4.84
N PRO A 174 -9.70 -16.73 4.08
CA PRO A 174 -9.93 -15.31 4.29
C PRO A 174 -10.52 -15.01 5.67
N ILE A 175 -10.08 -13.89 6.27
CA ILE A 175 -10.64 -13.33 7.50
C ILE A 175 -12.05 -12.81 7.17
N ALA A 176 -13.05 -13.29 7.90
CA ALA A 176 -14.45 -12.90 7.69
C ALA A 176 -14.75 -11.52 8.29
N TYR A 177 -15.89 -10.92 7.91
CA TYR A 177 -16.35 -9.67 8.50
C TYR A 177 -16.49 -9.77 10.03
N GLY A 178 -15.90 -8.81 10.74
CA GLY A 178 -15.85 -8.73 12.20
C GLY A 178 -14.86 -9.69 12.87
N ASP A 179 -14.20 -10.56 12.11
CA ASP A 179 -13.24 -11.53 12.62
C ASP A 179 -11.81 -10.97 12.62
N THR A 180 -10.96 -11.54 13.46
CA THR A 180 -9.55 -11.13 13.64
C THR A 180 -8.61 -12.32 13.47
N PHE A 181 -7.64 -12.19 12.57
CA PHE A 181 -6.50 -13.10 12.49
C PHE A 181 -5.24 -12.44 13.05
N THR A 182 -4.46 -13.19 13.81
CA THR A 182 -3.19 -12.70 14.38
C THR A 182 -2.03 -13.34 13.63
N TYR A 183 -1.37 -12.55 12.79
CA TYR A 183 -0.12 -12.95 12.14
C TYR A 183 1.02 -12.86 13.15
N ARG A 184 1.88 -13.88 13.18
CA ARG A 184 3.06 -13.92 14.05
C ARG A 184 4.23 -14.58 13.34
N PHE A 185 5.28 -13.83 13.04
CA PHE A 185 6.46 -14.38 12.39
C PHE A 185 7.74 -13.69 12.86
N ARG A 186 8.86 -14.40 12.71
CA ARG A 186 10.17 -13.89 13.08
C ARG A 186 10.83 -13.18 11.90
N VAL A 187 11.42 -12.03 12.19
CA VAL A 187 12.13 -11.19 11.23
C VAL A 187 13.53 -11.79 10.98
N THR A 188 13.63 -12.66 9.99
CA THR A 188 14.90 -13.31 9.60
C THR A 188 15.69 -12.53 8.54
N GLN A 189 15.07 -11.52 7.93
CA GLN A 189 15.64 -10.63 6.93
C GLN A 189 15.59 -9.19 7.43
N TYR A 190 16.34 -8.30 6.78
CA TYR A 190 16.30 -6.86 7.03
C TYR A 190 16.30 -6.10 5.70
N GLY A 191 15.78 -4.89 5.70
CA GLY A 191 15.62 -4.06 4.50
C GLY A 191 14.20 -3.52 4.39
N THR A 192 13.76 -3.33 3.15
CA THR A 192 12.48 -2.70 2.82
C THR A 192 11.57 -3.68 2.13
N THR A 193 10.34 -3.74 2.59
CA THR A 193 9.25 -4.39 1.88
C THR A 193 7.93 -3.68 2.14
N TRP A 194 6.84 -4.36 1.82
CA TRP A 194 5.48 -3.88 1.97
C TRP A 194 4.58 -5.06 2.35
N TYR A 195 3.40 -4.74 2.83
CA TYR A 195 2.35 -5.70 3.07
C TYR A 195 1.12 -5.29 2.27
N HIS A 196 0.35 -6.24 1.79
CA HIS A 196 -0.83 -5.96 0.97
C HIS A 196 -1.86 -7.07 1.08
N SER A 197 -3.10 -6.75 0.72
CA SER A 197 -4.10 -7.79 0.61
C SER A 197 -3.73 -8.79 -0.49
N HIS A 198 -3.87 -10.08 -0.19
CA HIS A 198 -3.81 -11.14 -1.21
C HIS A 198 -5.20 -11.63 -1.65
N TYR A 199 -6.26 -11.05 -1.08
CA TYR A 199 -7.64 -11.32 -1.47
C TYR A 199 -7.98 -10.67 -2.83
N SER A 200 -7.70 -11.38 -3.92
CA SER A 200 -8.02 -10.94 -5.29
C SER A 200 -7.50 -9.50 -5.55
N LEU A 201 -8.34 -8.62 -6.13
CA LEU A 201 -7.99 -7.24 -6.48
C LEU A 201 -8.28 -6.24 -5.34
N GLN A 202 -8.06 -6.64 -4.10
CA GLN A 202 -8.31 -5.78 -2.94
C GLN A 202 -7.20 -4.75 -2.67
N TYR A 203 -5.93 -5.07 -2.92
CA TYR A 203 -4.85 -4.09 -2.71
C TYR A 203 -4.85 -2.88 -3.69
N PRO A 204 -5.25 -3.02 -4.98
CA PRO A 204 -5.50 -1.88 -5.89
C PRO A 204 -6.49 -0.84 -5.35
N ASP A 205 -7.42 -1.28 -4.51
CA ASP A 205 -8.41 -0.41 -3.88
C ASP A 205 -7.86 0.33 -2.64
N GLY A 206 -6.64 0.00 -2.19
CA GLY A 206 -5.93 0.70 -1.12
C GLY A 206 -5.43 -0.17 0.03
N VAL A 207 -5.65 -1.49 0.03
CA VAL A 207 -5.22 -2.38 1.12
C VAL A 207 -3.75 -2.76 0.95
N ALA A 208 -2.87 -1.79 1.15
CA ALA A 208 -1.42 -1.93 1.09
C ALA A 208 -0.74 -0.91 2.02
N GLY A 209 0.41 -1.26 2.57
CA GLY A 209 1.24 -0.36 3.37
C GLY A 209 2.71 -0.79 3.41
N PRO A 210 3.61 0.08 3.88
CA PRO A 210 5.03 -0.22 3.90
C PRO A 210 5.44 -1.05 5.13
N LEU A 211 6.48 -1.87 4.97
CA LEU A 211 7.05 -2.72 6.02
C LEU A 211 8.57 -2.60 6.02
N VAL A 212 9.15 -2.13 7.13
CA VAL A 212 10.60 -1.95 7.23
C VAL A 212 11.16 -2.83 8.34
N PHE A 213 12.23 -3.57 8.02
CA PHE A 213 13.00 -4.32 8.99
C PHE A 213 14.38 -3.68 9.11
N HIS A 214 14.63 -2.96 10.20
CA HIS A 214 15.90 -2.26 10.41
C HIS A 214 17.05 -3.26 10.61
N GLY A 215 18.17 -2.97 9.95
CA GLY A 215 19.38 -3.77 9.95
C GLY A 215 20.54 -2.99 9.31
N PRO A 216 21.68 -3.65 9.05
CA PRO A 216 22.83 -2.98 8.44
C PRO A 216 22.54 -2.56 6.99
N THR A 217 23.27 -1.54 6.52
CA THR A 217 23.27 -1.07 5.12
C THR A 217 24.64 -1.25 4.50
N SER A 218 24.73 -1.37 3.17
CA SER A 218 26.01 -1.52 2.45
C SER A 218 26.75 -0.20 2.19
N ALA A 219 26.17 0.93 2.58
CA ALA A 219 26.82 2.24 2.56
C ALA A 219 26.30 3.15 3.69
N ASP A 220 27.11 4.15 4.03
CA ASP A 220 26.84 5.15 5.06
C ASP A 220 25.90 6.26 4.56
N TRP A 221 25.02 6.70 5.45
CA TRP A 221 24.07 7.79 5.28
C TRP A 221 23.96 8.59 6.58
N ASP A 222 23.46 9.83 6.49
CA ASP A 222 23.35 10.74 7.65
C ASP A 222 21.93 10.79 8.22
N GLU A 223 20.94 10.80 7.32
CA GLU A 223 19.52 10.92 7.66
C GLU A 223 18.71 9.93 6.82
N GLU A 224 17.57 9.47 7.33
CA GLU A 224 16.63 8.60 6.63
C GLU A 224 15.31 9.34 6.46
N TRP A 225 14.66 9.17 5.31
CA TRP A 225 13.30 9.69 5.15
C TRP A 225 12.32 8.86 5.99
N GLU A 226 11.51 9.54 6.79
CA GLU A 226 10.60 8.97 7.80
C GLU A 226 9.69 7.86 7.28
N THR A 227 9.31 7.90 6.00
CA THR A 227 8.41 6.93 5.39
C THR A 227 8.98 6.44 4.07
N PRO A 228 8.97 5.12 3.78
CA PRO A 228 9.23 4.61 2.43
C PRO A 228 8.34 5.28 1.39
N LEU A 229 8.86 5.44 0.18
CA LEU A 229 8.15 5.95 -0.98
C LEU A 229 7.46 4.80 -1.71
N MET A 230 6.16 4.66 -1.46
CA MET A 230 5.27 3.78 -2.20
C MET A 230 4.78 4.49 -3.46
N MET A 231 5.10 3.91 -4.60
CA MET A 231 4.65 4.33 -5.92
C MET A 231 3.60 3.36 -6.42
N THR A 232 2.46 3.85 -6.88
CA THR A 232 1.40 3.01 -7.45
C THR A 232 0.75 3.67 -8.64
N ASP A 233 0.30 2.87 -9.60
CA ASP A 233 -0.77 3.29 -10.49
C ASP A 233 -2.06 3.33 -9.68
N TRP A 234 -2.94 4.26 -10.03
CA TRP A 234 -4.16 4.49 -9.27
C TRP A 234 -5.36 4.52 -10.17
N VAL A 235 -6.31 3.65 -9.88
CA VAL A 235 -7.63 3.62 -10.52
C VAL A 235 -8.66 4.31 -9.65
N HIS A 236 -9.54 5.09 -10.26
CA HIS A 236 -10.63 5.82 -9.60
C HIS A 236 -11.84 4.94 -9.31
N ASP A 237 -12.13 4.00 -10.22
CA ASP A 237 -13.13 2.97 -9.99
C ASP A 237 -12.53 1.81 -9.17
N SER A 238 -13.38 1.06 -8.47
CA SER A 238 -12.91 -0.14 -7.76
C SER A 238 -12.37 -1.17 -8.76
N ALA A 239 -11.23 -1.77 -8.46
CA ALA A 239 -10.63 -2.81 -9.29
C ALA A 239 -11.58 -4.01 -9.47
N PHE A 240 -12.44 -4.30 -8.50
CA PHE A 240 -13.50 -5.31 -8.62
C PHE A 240 -14.58 -4.94 -9.66
N GLY A 241 -14.82 -3.65 -9.91
CA GLY A 241 -15.71 -3.16 -10.96
C GLY A 241 -15.05 -3.16 -12.34
N ILE A 242 -13.75 -2.88 -12.38
CA ILE A 242 -12.94 -2.87 -13.61
C ILE A 242 -12.76 -4.31 -14.15
N PHE A 243 -12.45 -5.27 -13.27
CA PHE A 243 -12.16 -6.66 -13.62
C PHE A 243 -13.14 -7.32 -14.60
N PRO A 244 -14.46 -7.38 -14.33
CA PRO A 244 -15.40 -8.06 -15.23
C PRO A 244 -15.64 -7.33 -16.55
N THR A 245 -15.35 -6.03 -16.61
CA THR A 245 -15.59 -5.20 -17.80
C THR A 245 -14.38 -5.06 -18.70
N LYS A 246 -13.17 -5.28 -18.16
CA LYS A 246 -11.89 -5.13 -18.86
C LYS A 246 -11.07 -6.42 -18.86
N GLU A 247 -10.54 -6.83 -17.72
CA GLU A 247 -9.56 -7.93 -17.63
C GLU A 247 -10.13 -9.27 -18.10
N LEU A 248 -11.35 -9.62 -17.67
CA LEU A 248 -12.01 -10.85 -18.15
C LEU A 248 -12.24 -10.85 -19.67
N ARG A 249 -12.21 -9.66 -20.31
CA ARG A 249 -12.34 -9.47 -21.76
C ARG A 249 -11.01 -9.30 -22.48
N GLY A 250 -9.89 -9.56 -21.80
CA GLY A 250 -8.55 -9.48 -22.39
C GLY A 250 -8.06 -8.05 -22.59
N VAL A 251 -8.67 -7.07 -21.91
CA VAL A 251 -8.26 -5.67 -21.97
C VAL A 251 -7.50 -5.32 -20.70
N ILE A 252 -6.24 -4.92 -20.86
CA ILE A 252 -5.42 -4.39 -19.76
C ILE A 252 -5.97 -3.00 -19.38
N PRO A 253 -6.43 -2.80 -18.13
CA PRO A 253 -6.86 -1.49 -17.67
C PRO A 253 -5.69 -0.52 -17.61
N ASN A 254 -5.94 0.75 -17.92
CA ASN A 254 -4.99 1.82 -17.60
C ASN A 254 -5.21 2.23 -16.14
N GLY A 255 -4.15 2.68 -15.48
CA GLY A 255 -4.33 3.56 -14.31
C GLY A 255 -4.92 4.90 -14.75
N ASP A 256 -5.56 5.61 -13.83
CA ASP A 256 -6.04 6.97 -14.06
C ASP A 256 -4.94 7.98 -13.77
N SER A 257 -4.21 7.78 -12.67
CA SER A 257 -3.10 8.62 -12.20
C SER A 257 -1.98 7.79 -11.56
N ILE A 258 -0.93 8.47 -11.07
CA ILE A 258 0.16 7.89 -10.28
C ILE A 258 0.11 8.53 -8.89
N LEU A 259 0.24 7.71 -7.85
CA LEU A 259 0.44 8.20 -6.48
C LEU A 259 1.85 7.93 -6.00
N LEU A 260 2.43 8.90 -5.30
CA LEU A 260 3.66 8.78 -4.51
C LEU A 260 3.31 9.05 -3.04
N ASN A 261 3.34 8.02 -2.19
CA ASN A 261 2.90 8.10 -0.80
C ASN A 261 1.49 8.67 -0.61
N GLY A 262 0.56 8.29 -1.49
CA GLY A 262 -0.83 8.74 -1.44
C GLY A 262 -1.04 10.16 -2.00
N HIS A 263 0.00 10.82 -2.49
CA HIS A 263 -0.08 12.11 -3.18
C HIS A 263 -0.08 11.91 -4.69
N GLY A 264 -1.05 12.50 -5.37
CA GLY A 264 -1.03 12.58 -6.84
C GLY A 264 -1.78 13.79 -7.37
N HIS A 265 -1.86 13.86 -8.68
CA HIS A 265 -2.67 14.84 -9.40
C HIS A 265 -3.41 14.14 -10.53
N PHE A 266 -4.66 14.55 -10.72
CA PHE A 266 -5.44 14.17 -11.88
C PHE A 266 -6.04 15.40 -12.55
N ASN A 267 -5.83 15.53 -13.85
CA ASN A 267 -6.47 16.53 -14.66
C ASN A 267 -7.97 16.22 -14.80
N CYS A 268 -8.80 16.89 -13.99
CA CYS A 268 -10.26 16.71 -14.02
C CYS A 268 -10.92 16.93 -15.38
N SER A 269 -10.27 17.60 -16.36
CA SER A 269 -10.81 17.67 -17.72
C SER A 269 -10.83 16.31 -18.44
N LEU A 270 -10.13 15.31 -17.90
CA LEU A 270 -10.11 13.92 -18.39
C LEU A 270 -11.20 13.06 -17.76
N ASP A 271 -11.93 13.54 -16.75
CA ASP A 271 -13.05 12.81 -16.15
C ASP A 271 -14.16 12.59 -17.19
N PRO A 272 -14.52 11.33 -17.51
CA PRO A 272 -15.51 11.05 -18.55
C PRO A 272 -16.92 11.54 -18.20
N LEU A 273 -17.22 11.77 -16.92
CA LEU A 273 -18.51 12.29 -16.47
C LEU A 273 -18.55 13.80 -16.32
N ASN A 274 -17.38 14.46 -16.29
CA ASN A 274 -17.23 15.88 -16.02
C ASN A 274 -18.01 16.33 -14.77
N ASP A 275 -17.92 15.53 -13.70
CA ASP A 275 -18.65 15.74 -12.46
C ASP A 275 -17.75 16.40 -11.39
N PRO A 276 -17.98 17.69 -11.06
CA PRO A 276 -17.17 18.42 -10.09
C PRO A 276 -17.32 17.92 -8.64
N SER A 277 -18.31 17.06 -8.35
CA SER A 277 -18.42 16.39 -7.06
C SER A 277 -17.47 15.19 -6.93
N ARG A 278 -17.05 14.62 -8.07
CA ARG A 278 -16.12 13.47 -8.13
C ARG A 278 -14.68 13.91 -8.32
N CYS A 279 -14.44 14.94 -9.13
CA CYS A 279 -13.12 15.48 -9.37
C CYS A 279 -13.07 16.98 -9.10
N ALA A 280 -12.27 17.37 -8.11
CA ALA A 280 -12.14 18.75 -7.68
C ALA A 280 -10.74 19.29 -8.05
N PRO A 281 -10.63 20.22 -9.03
CA PRO A 281 -9.35 20.81 -9.40
C PRO A 281 -8.62 21.41 -8.19
N GLY A 282 -7.35 21.08 -8.01
CA GLY A 282 -6.52 21.58 -6.91
C GLY A 282 -6.64 20.80 -5.59
N HIS A 283 -7.41 19.71 -5.55
CA HIS A 283 -7.44 18.80 -4.39
C HIS A 283 -6.31 17.75 -4.42
N GLY A 284 -5.62 17.59 -5.56
CA GLY A 284 -4.38 16.82 -5.64
C GLY A 284 -3.19 17.55 -5.00
N SER A 285 -2.13 16.81 -4.72
CA SER A 285 -0.92 17.37 -4.11
C SER A 285 0.35 16.65 -4.59
N TYR A 286 1.47 17.38 -4.59
CA TYR A 286 2.78 16.77 -4.79
C TYR A 286 3.31 16.27 -3.46
N TYR A 287 3.97 15.12 -3.46
CA TYR A 287 4.80 14.74 -2.31
C TYR A 287 5.90 15.78 -2.12
N ASN A 288 6.13 16.27 -0.90
CA ASN A 288 7.13 17.31 -0.64
C ASN A 288 8.13 16.86 0.42
N ARG A 289 9.43 17.05 0.16
CA ARG A 289 10.52 16.83 1.13
C ARG A 289 11.59 17.89 1.05
N THR A 290 12.29 18.07 2.16
CA THR A 290 13.38 19.04 2.28
C THR A 290 14.72 18.33 2.52
N PHE A 291 15.73 18.70 1.75
CA PHE A 291 17.13 18.36 2.00
C PHE A 291 17.84 19.46 2.77
N GLN A 292 18.75 19.03 3.64
CA GLN A 292 19.81 19.87 4.14
C GLN A 292 21.06 19.66 3.28
N LYS A 293 21.61 20.74 2.74
CA LYS A 293 22.78 20.67 1.85
C LYS A 293 23.95 19.94 2.52
N GLY A 294 24.56 19.01 1.80
CA GLY A 294 25.72 18.22 2.20
C GLY A 294 25.40 16.92 2.96
N LYS A 295 24.13 16.67 3.31
CA LYS A 295 23.69 15.42 3.94
C LYS A 295 23.47 14.30 2.93
N LYS A 296 23.64 13.06 3.37
CA LYS A 296 23.27 11.84 2.65
C LYS A 296 21.97 11.27 3.21
N TYR A 297 20.98 11.13 2.35
CA TYR A 297 19.64 10.68 2.70
C TYR A 297 19.40 9.25 2.24
N LEU A 298 19.09 8.34 3.16
CA LEU A 298 18.52 7.02 2.84
C LEU A 298 17.05 7.17 2.46
N ILE A 299 16.70 6.65 1.29
CA ILE A 299 15.34 6.67 0.74
C ILE A 299 14.98 5.24 0.34
N ARG A 300 13.84 4.77 0.82
CA ARG A 300 13.32 3.42 0.55
C ARG A 300 12.24 3.50 -0.50
N LEU A 301 12.46 2.88 -1.66
CA LEU A 301 11.54 2.88 -2.79
C LEU A 301 10.77 1.57 -2.84
N ILE A 302 9.47 1.64 -3.13
CA ILE A 302 8.60 0.47 -3.27
C ILE A 302 7.65 0.72 -4.45
N ASN A 303 7.63 -0.18 -5.44
CA ASN A 303 6.58 -0.19 -6.44
C ASN A 303 5.44 -1.12 -6.00
N THR A 304 4.28 -0.54 -5.69
CA THR A 304 3.07 -1.24 -5.23
C THR A 304 1.93 -1.18 -6.24
N SER A 305 2.26 -0.97 -7.50
CA SER A 305 1.30 -0.90 -8.60
C SER A 305 0.58 -2.22 -8.85
N VAL A 306 -0.35 -2.17 -9.79
CA VAL A 306 -1.12 -3.32 -10.28
C VAL A 306 -0.69 -3.70 -11.69
N GLY A 307 -0.38 -2.70 -12.53
CA GLY A 307 -0.05 -2.92 -13.94
C GLY A 307 1.10 -2.05 -14.47
N ALA A 308 1.80 -1.29 -13.62
CA ALA A 308 2.83 -0.35 -14.04
C ALA A 308 4.21 -0.58 -13.42
N ALA A 309 5.24 -0.66 -14.25
CA ALA A 309 6.62 -0.42 -13.82
C ALA A 309 6.86 1.09 -13.71
N PHE A 310 7.80 1.48 -12.85
CA PHE A 310 8.17 2.88 -12.66
C PHE A 310 9.67 3.11 -12.73
N ILE A 311 10.06 4.23 -13.31
CA ILE A 311 11.40 4.79 -13.25
C ILE A 311 11.36 5.95 -12.25
N PHE A 312 12.07 5.79 -11.15
CA PHE A 312 12.22 6.82 -10.13
C PHE A 312 13.46 7.68 -10.40
N SER A 313 13.31 9.00 -10.37
CA SER A 313 14.44 9.93 -10.41
C SER A 313 14.17 11.22 -9.65
N ILE A 314 15.25 11.90 -9.25
CA ILE A 314 15.20 13.26 -8.74
C ILE A 314 16.10 14.12 -9.62
N ASP A 315 15.52 15.17 -10.21
CA ASP A 315 16.24 16.05 -11.13
C ASP A 315 17.52 16.59 -10.49
N GLY A 316 18.62 16.61 -11.25
CA GLY A 316 19.90 17.17 -10.80
C GLY A 316 20.61 16.36 -9.72
N HIS A 317 20.10 15.19 -9.32
CA HIS A 317 20.71 14.33 -8.32
C HIS A 317 21.00 12.94 -8.90
N LYS A 318 22.17 12.41 -8.53
CA LYS A 318 22.48 10.99 -8.66
C LYS A 318 22.03 10.25 -7.42
N MET A 319 21.77 8.96 -7.59
CA MET A 319 21.45 8.07 -6.48
C MET A 319 22.42 6.91 -6.44
N LYS A 320 22.75 6.50 -5.23
CA LYS A 320 23.56 5.31 -4.95
C LYS A 320 22.63 4.21 -4.46
N VAL A 321 22.51 3.14 -5.24
CA VAL A 321 21.67 1.99 -4.89
C VAL A 321 22.45 1.07 -3.95
N ILE A 322 21.83 0.66 -2.84
CA ILE A 322 22.53 -0.10 -1.78
C ILE A 322 21.87 -1.45 -1.47
N SER A 323 20.60 -1.63 -1.84
CA SER A 323 19.94 -2.93 -1.79
C SER A 323 18.83 -3.00 -2.83
N THR A 324 18.57 -4.21 -3.29
CA THR A 324 17.34 -4.56 -4.01
C THR A 324 16.56 -5.54 -3.14
N ASP A 325 15.26 -5.33 -2.99
CA ASP A 325 14.40 -6.12 -2.12
C ASP A 325 14.97 -6.23 -0.69
N PHE A 326 15.07 -7.46 -0.15
CA PHE A 326 15.70 -7.74 1.15
C PHE A 326 17.20 -8.09 1.04
N VAL A 327 17.84 -7.77 -0.09
CA VAL A 327 19.22 -8.18 -0.38
C VAL A 327 20.12 -6.95 -0.51
N PRO A 328 21.00 -6.70 0.47
CA PRO A 328 22.07 -5.71 0.31
C PRO A 328 23.00 -6.07 -0.84
N ILE A 329 23.37 -5.07 -1.64
CA ILE A 329 24.25 -5.22 -2.80
C ILE A 329 25.49 -4.34 -2.67
N GLU A 330 26.51 -4.64 -3.47
CA GLU A 330 27.62 -3.72 -3.72
C GLU A 330 27.07 -2.40 -4.28
N PRO A 331 27.34 -1.25 -3.64
CA PRO A 331 26.71 -0.01 -4.07
C PRO A 331 27.13 0.43 -5.47
N TYR A 332 26.15 0.83 -6.30
CA TYR A 332 26.40 1.44 -7.61
C TYR A 332 25.67 2.78 -7.74
N GLU A 333 26.17 3.66 -8.61
CA GLU A 333 25.56 4.96 -8.87
C GLU A 333 24.78 4.97 -10.18
N THR A 334 23.62 5.63 -10.17
CA THR A 334 22.76 5.82 -11.34
C THR A 334 22.03 7.16 -11.27
N ASN A 335 21.45 7.58 -12.39
CA ASN A 335 20.61 8.78 -12.50
C ASN A 335 19.13 8.49 -12.22
N ALA A 336 18.72 7.23 -12.35
CA ALA A 336 17.36 6.74 -12.15
C ALA A 336 17.39 5.24 -11.86
N VAL A 337 16.37 4.74 -11.17
CA VAL A 337 16.20 3.31 -10.89
C VAL A 337 14.86 2.86 -11.43
N LEU A 338 14.84 1.76 -12.19
CA LEU A 338 13.60 1.11 -12.59
C LEU A 338 13.15 0.10 -11.52
N LEU A 339 11.85 0.14 -11.22
CA LEU A 339 11.17 -0.77 -10.30
C LEU A 339 9.99 -1.42 -11.01
N ASN A 340 10.05 -2.73 -11.19
CA ASN A 340 8.89 -3.54 -11.57
C ASN A 340 7.97 -3.76 -10.37
N ILE A 341 6.75 -4.26 -10.64
CA ILE A 341 5.70 -4.45 -9.63
C ILE A 341 6.22 -5.32 -8.48
N GLY A 342 6.11 -4.82 -7.25
CA GLY A 342 6.55 -5.51 -6.03
C GLY A 342 8.02 -5.35 -5.67
N GLN A 343 8.86 -4.78 -6.55
CA GLN A 343 10.26 -4.56 -6.26
C GLN A 343 10.50 -3.39 -5.31
N ARG A 344 11.60 -3.47 -4.57
CA ARG A 344 12.07 -2.42 -3.67
C ARG A 344 13.52 -2.10 -3.96
N TYR A 345 13.88 -0.83 -3.80
CA TYR A 345 15.27 -0.41 -3.80
C TYR A 345 15.52 0.55 -2.66
N ASN A 346 16.62 0.36 -1.94
CA ASN A 346 17.10 1.38 -1.02
C ASN A 346 18.20 2.15 -1.71
N ILE A 347 18.06 3.47 -1.70
CA ILE A 347 18.98 4.39 -2.35
C ILE A 347 19.50 5.42 -1.34
N ILE A 348 20.68 5.93 -1.61
CA ILE A 348 21.24 7.08 -0.91
C ILE A 348 21.40 8.23 -1.90
N ILE A 349 20.88 9.39 -1.54
CA ILE A 349 21.07 10.63 -2.29
C ILE A 349 21.88 11.60 -1.45
N GLU A 350 22.97 12.10 -2.01
CA GLU A 350 23.73 13.18 -1.40
C GLU A 350 23.16 14.54 -1.85
N ALA A 351 22.80 15.39 -0.89
CA ALA A 351 22.26 16.71 -1.12
C ALA A 351 23.35 17.73 -1.53
N ASN A 352 24.05 17.45 -2.63
CA ASN A 352 25.22 18.23 -3.08
C ASN A 352 24.94 19.16 -4.27
N ALA A 353 23.70 19.23 -4.75
CA ALA A 353 23.29 20.15 -5.79
C ALA A 353 23.32 21.62 -5.32
N ASP A 354 23.13 22.54 -6.27
CA ASP A 354 22.88 23.94 -5.92
C ASP A 354 21.53 24.06 -5.18
N PRO A 355 21.42 24.89 -4.12
CA PRO A 355 20.16 25.03 -3.41
C PRO A 355 19.04 25.50 -4.35
N GLY A 356 17.98 24.71 -4.44
CA GLY A 356 16.83 24.99 -5.29
C GLY A 356 15.68 24.02 -5.05
N ASP A 357 14.65 24.12 -5.88
CA ASP A 357 13.54 23.18 -5.93
C ASP A 357 13.70 22.26 -7.14
N TYR A 358 13.54 20.95 -6.94
CA TYR A 358 13.77 19.90 -7.93
C TYR A 358 12.55 18.99 -8.03
N TRP A 359 12.21 18.54 -9.23
CA TRP A 359 11.17 17.53 -9.42
C TRP A 359 11.62 16.17 -8.91
N ILE A 360 10.72 15.49 -8.20
CA ILE A 360 10.74 14.04 -7.98
C ILE A 360 9.83 13.44 -9.06
N ARG A 361 10.34 12.47 -9.79
CA ARG A 361 9.67 11.85 -10.93
C ARG A 361 9.41 10.38 -10.68
N THR A 362 8.21 9.96 -11.08
CA THR A 362 7.78 8.56 -11.13
C THR A 362 7.20 8.35 -12.52
N GLU A 363 8.01 7.85 -13.43
CA GLU A 363 7.66 7.75 -14.85
C GLU A 363 7.39 6.30 -15.25
N ILE A 364 6.38 6.07 -16.09
CA ILE A 364 6.18 4.75 -16.70
C ILE A 364 7.12 4.62 -17.91
N PRO A 365 7.89 3.52 -18.03
CA PRO A 365 8.74 3.31 -19.20
C PRO A 365 7.95 3.26 -20.50
N ARG A 366 8.44 3.97 -21.53
CA ARG A 366 7.74 4.14 -22.84
C ARG A 366 8.42 3.44 -24.00
N GLY A 367 9.38 2.56 -23.74
CA GLY A 367 10.04 1.74 -24.75
C GLY A 367 9.06 0.82 -25.50
N PRO A 368 9.51 0.17 -26.59
CA PRO A 368 8.69 -0.76 -27.36
C PRO A 368 8.08 -1.84 -26.46
N GLY A 369 6.75 -1.91 -26.40
CA GLY A 369 6.03 -2.88 -25.58
C GLY A 369 5.62 -2.42 -24.17
N GLY A 370 5.93 -1.18 -23.78
CA GLY A 370 5.50 -0.45 -22.56
C GLY A 370 4.85 -1.25 -21.41
N CYS A 371 5.47 -1.21 -20.23
CA CYS A 371 5.09 -1.94 -19.02
C CYS A 371 4.16 -1.11 -18.14
N GLY A 372 3.02 -0.70 -18.71
CA GLY A 372 2.00 0.07 -18.02
C GLY A 372 1.54 1.29 -18.80
N ASN A 373 0.43 1.89 -18.37
CA ASN A 373 -0.08 3.13 -18.94
C ASN A 373 -1.03 3.82 -17.95
N VAL A 374 -1.01 5.15 -17.94
CA VAL A 374 -1.95 5.98 -17.20
C VAL A 374 -2.69 6.95 -18.12
N THR A 375 -3.93 7.29 -17.75
CA THR A 375 -4.76 8.25 -18.46
C THR A 375 -4.17 9.66 -18.38
N ASP A 376 -3.82 10.14 -17.19
CA ASP A 376 -3.14 11.43 -17.02
C ASP A 376 -1.62 11.30 -17.13
N ARG A 377 -1.11 11.62 -18.32
CA ARG A 377 0.32 11.56 -18.63
C ARG A 377 1.12 12.77 -18.13
N ASN A 378 0.47 13.79 -17.60
CA ASN A 378 1.17 14.88 -16.91
C ASN A 378 1.57 14.47 -15.46
N GLY A 379 1.14 13.29 -15.00
CA GLY A 379 1.43 12.73 -13.68
C GLY A 379 2.85 12.16 -13.47
N ASP A 380 3.71 12.22 -14.49
CA ASP A 380 5.11 11.76 -14.44
C ASP A 380 5.95 12.51 -13.36
N VAL A 381 5.51 13.71 -12.97
CA VAL A 381 6.05 14.47 -11.83
C VAL A 381 5.17 14.25 -10.60
N THR A 382 5.70 13.58 -9.59
CA THR A 382 4.92 13.10 -8.43
C THR A 382 5.30 13.79 -7.13
N GLY A 383 6.45 14.47 -7.08
CA GLY A 383 6.87 15.19 -5.90
C GLY A 383 7.83 16.34 -6.17
N ILE A 384 8.15 17.06 -5.11
CA ILE A 384 9.06 18.20 -5.10
C ILE A 384 10.06 18.00 -3.96
N LEU A 385 11.34 18.05 -4.32
CA LEU A 385 12.45 18.12 -3.38
C LEU A 385 12.89 19.57 -3.24
N ARG A 386 13.07 20.05 -2.01
CA ARG A 386 13.43 21.44 -1.70
C ARG A 386 14.71 21.51 -0.89
N TYR A 387 15.57 22.49 -1.13
CA TYR A 387 16.66 22.83 -0.21
C TYR A 387 16.26 23.91 0.81
N ASP A 388 15.14 24.60 0.57
CA ASP A 388 14.55 25.58 1.48
C ASP A 388 13.10 25.17 1.79
N ALA A 389 12.83 24.82 3.05
CA ALA A 389 11.49 24.41 3.51
C ALA A 389 10.43 25.51 3.37
N SER A 390 10.83 26.77 3.23
CA SER A 390 9.91 27.90 3.04
C SER A 390 9.50 28.13 1.59
N SER A 391 10.16 27.47 0.62
CA SER A 391 9.81 27.61 -0.79
C SER A 391 8.44 27.00 -1.09
N THR A 392 7.63 27.75 -1.81
CA THR A 392 6.33 27.31 -2.36
C THR A 392 6.35 27.27 -3.89
N ALA A 393 7.49 27.56 -4.52
CA ALA A 393 7.61 27.56 -5.97
C ALA A 393 7.52 26.14 -6.53
N LEU A 394 7.07 26.05 -7.79
CA LEU A 394 7.21 24.82 -8.57
C LEU A 394 8.64 24.74 -9.14
N PRO A 395 9.27 23.56 -9.13
CA PRO A 395 10.59 23.37 -9.74
C PRO A 395 10.62 23.74 -11.22
N THR A 396 11.74 24.33 -11.65
CA THR A 396 12.09 24.54 -13.07
C THR A 396 13.24 23.63 -13.50
N SER A 397 13.51 22.57 -12.73
CA SER A 397 14.58 21.61 -12.97
C SER A 397 14.34 20.79 -14.24
N SER A 398 15.42 20.26 -14.82
CA SER A 398 15.37 19.41 -16.00
C SER A 398 15.57 17.95 -15.62
N LYS A 399 14.83 17.08 -16.30
CA LYS A 399 14.89 15.62 -16.16
C LYS A 399 16.32 15.09 -16.40
N ASN A 400 16.72 14.08 -15.61
CA ASN A 400 17.95 13.33 -15.82
C ASN A 400 17.88 12.44 -17.07
N GLU A 401 19.02 12.15 -17.70
CA GLU A 401 19.10 11.18 -18.80
C GLU A 401 19.19 9.74 -18.27
N TYR A 402 18.35 8.85 -18.81
CA TYR A 402 18.31 7.42 -18.51
C TYR A 402 17.57 6.64 -19.61
N GLU A 403 17.78 5.32 -19.65
CA GLU A 403 17.08 4.40 -20.55
C GLU A 403 15.63 4.18 -20.09
N SER A 404 14.72 3.97 -21.04
CA SER A 404 13.29 3.83 -20.79
C SER A 404 12.77 2.54 -21.42
N ASP A 405 13.20 1.41 -20.88
CA ASP A 405 12.68 0.08 -21.20
C ASP A 405 12.00 -0.55 -19.98
N CYS A 406 11.60 -1.80 -20.10
CA CYS A 406 10.85 -2.52 -19.07
C CYS A 406 11.68 -3.57 -18.33
N HIS A 407 13.01 -3.49 -18.45
CA HIS A 407 13.91 -4.42 -17.80
C HIS A 407 14.23 -3.95 -16.39
N ASP A 408 14.42 -4.92 -15.49
CA ASP A 408 15.05 -4.64 -14.21
C ASP A 408 16.43 -3.99 -14.41
N GLU A 409 16.96 -3.39 -13.34
CA GLU A 409 18.34 -2.90 -13.34
C GLU A 409 19.31 -4.02 -13.80
N PRO A 410 20.35 -3.68 -14.60
CA PRO A 410 21.27 -4.67 -15.14
C PRO A 410 21.83 -5.60 -14.07
N LYS A 411 21.69 -6.91 -14.26
CA LYS A 411 22.10 -7.94 -13.27
C LYS A 411 23.57 -7.82 -12.86
N GLU A 412 24.43 -7.28 -13.74
CA GLU A 412 25.85 -7.05 -13.47
C GLU A 412 26.09 -5.98 -12.39
N LEU A 413 25.10 -5.12 -12.12
CA LEU A 413 25.11 -4.12 -11.06
C LEU A 413 24.50 -4.66 -9.75
N LEU A 414 23.66 -5.70 -9.84
CA LEU A 414 22.94 -6.27 -8.71
C LEU A 414 23.76 -7.38 -8.03
N VAL A 415 24.95 -7.04 -7.53
CA VAL A 415 25.89 -7.98 -6.90
C VAL A 415 25.62 -8.06 -5.39
N PRO A 416 25.10 -9.17 -4.83
CA PRO A 416 24.83 -9.28 -3.40
C PRO A 416 26.11 -9.16 -2.55
N ILE A 417 26.06 -8.42 -1.43
CA ILE A 417 27.17 -8.34 -0.46
C ILE A 417 27.51 -9.72 0.09
N LEU A 418 26.48 -10.54 0.32
CA LEU A 418 26.64 -11.95 0.68
C LEU A 418 26.46 -12.80 -0.58
N PRO A 419 27.55 -13.30 -1.19
CA PRO A 419 27.44 -14.09 -2.41
C PRO A 419 26.82 -15.46 -2.14
N TRP A 420 25.91 -15.89 -3.01
CA TRP A 420 25.43 -17.26 -3.07
C TRP A 420 26.05 -17.98 -4.26
N MET A 421 26.69 -19.11 -4.00
CA MET A 421 27.21 -19.98 -5.04
C MET A 421 26.14 -21.02 -5.39
N VAL A 422 25.54 -20.86 -6.56
CA VAL A 422 24.60 -21.84 -7.11
C VAL A 422 25.38 -22.85 -7.94
N ASP A 423 25.05 -24.15 -7.81
CA ASP A 423 25.63 -25.18 -8.67
C ASP A 423 25.28 -24.87 -10.13
N PRO A 424 26.26 -24.77 -11.04
CA PRO A 424 25.99 -24.53 -12.46
C PRO A 424 25.23 -25.68 -13.14
N HIS A 425 25.12 -26.84 -12.50
CA HIS A 425 24.30 -27.96 -12.94
C HIS A 425 22.95 -27.91 -12.21
N PRO A 426 21.89 -27.38 -12.85
CA PRO A 426 20.56 -27.39 -12.24
C PRO A 426 20.20 -28.80 -11.79
N GLN A 427 19.82 -28.94 -10.52
CA GLN A 427 19.29 -30.21 -9.99
C GLN A 427 17.89 -30.50 -10.56
N ASN A 428 17.23 -29.48 -11.11
CA ASN A 428 15.93 -29.59 -11.75
C ASN A 428 16.05 -30.00 -13.21
N ASP A 429 15.15 -30.87 -13.64
CA ASP A 429 14.95 -31.15 -15.05
C ASP A 429 14.34 -29.92 -15.73
N VAL A 430 15.17 -29.13 -16.42
CA VAL A 430 14.75 -27.92 -17.13
C VAL A 430 13.82 -28.21 -18.31
N HIS A 431 13.74 -29.45 -18.81
CA HIS A 431 12.77 -29.78 -19.86
C HIS A 431 11.40 -30.07 -19.27
N ASN A 432 11.35 -30.75 -18.12
CA ASN A 432 10.10 -31.16 -17.49
C ASN A 432 9.55 -30.15 -16.47
N ASN A 433 10.37 -29.22 -15.98
CA ASN A 433 9.99 -28.22 -14.97
C ASN A 433 10.04 -26.78 -15.51
N THR A 434 9.92 -26.59 -16.83
CA THR A 434 9.72 -25.28 -17.45
C THR A 434 8.28 -25.15 -17.90
N TYR A 435 7.66 -24.06 -17.45
CA TYR A 435 6.26 -23.73 -17.69
C TYR A 435 6.20 -22.39 -18.42
N GLU A 436 5.54 -22.34 -19.56
CA GLU A 436 5.34 -21.09 -20.29
C GLU A 436 4.13 -20.35 -19.70
N ALA A 437 4.35 -19.11 -19.26
CA ALA A 437 3.29 -18.21 -18.82
C ALA A 437 2.77 -17.43 -20.03
N GLY A 438 1.46 -17.41 -20.25
CA GLY A 438 0.88 -16.64 -21.34
C GLY A 438 -0.62 -16.39 -21.20
N ILE A 439 -1.10 -15.31 -21.83
CA ILE A 439 -2.53 -15.15 -22.09
C ILE A 439 -2.90 -16.14 -23.18
N THR A 440 -3.83 -17.04 -22.87
CA THR A 440 -4.42 -17.92 -23.87
C THR A 440 -5.39 -17.13 -24.75
N GLU A 441 -5.26 -17.29 -26.07
CA GLU A 441 -6.21 -16.74 -27.04
C GLU A 441 -7.60 -17.42 -26.96
N VAL A 442 -7.67 -18.61 -26.36
CA VAL A 442 -8.91 -19.36 -26.16
C VAL A 442 -9.53 -19.00 -24.82
N GLN A 443 -10.79 -18.56 -24.86
CA GLN A 443 -11.56 -18.25 -23.66
C GLN A 443 -11.95 -19.53 -22.89
N TYR A 444 -11.89 -19.49 -21.56
CA TYR A 444 -12.46 -20.52 -20.67
C TYR A 444 -13.57 -19.86 -19.85
N HIS A 445 -14.75 -20.48 -19.83
CA HIS A 445 -15.98 -19.87 -19.30
C HIS A 445 -16.24 -18.45 -19.84
N ASN A 446 -15.95 -18.19 -21.12
CA ASN A 446 -16.05 -16.88 -21.79
C ASN A 446 -15.14 -15.77 -21.22
N ALA A 447 -14.06 -16.14 -20.51
CA ALA A 447 -13.05 -15.21 -20.02
C ALA A 447 -11.68 -15.49 -20.64
N PHE A 448 -10.92 -14.42 -20.91
CA PHE A 448 -9.48 -14.53 -21.11
C PHE A 448 -8.80 -14.86 -19.79
N ARG A 449 -7.71 -15.61 -19.85
CA ARG A 449 -6.97 -16.05 -18.67
C ARG A 449 -5.48 -16.14 -18.96
N TRP A 450 -4.70 -16.07 -17.88
CA TRP A 450 -3.30 -16.44 -17.88
C TRP A 450 -3.19 -17.88 -17.42
N ASP A 451 -2.43 -18.67 -18.18
CA ASP A 451 -2.15 -20.06 -17.87
C ASP A 451 -0.63 -20.24 -17.70
N LEU A 452 -0.24 -21.02 -16.69
CA LEU A 452 1.12 -21.56 -16.52
C LEU A 452 1.18 -23.05 -16.91
N THR A 453 0.03 -23.73 -16.84
CA THR A 453 -0.14 -25.15 -17.18
C THR A 453 -1.39 -25.30 -18.05
N ASP A 454 -1.94 -26.50 -18.20
CA ASP A 454 -3.17 -26.72 -18.97
C ASP A 454 -4.43 -26.05 -18.37
N THR A 455 -4.38 -25.66 -17.09
CA THR A 455 -5.48 -25.00 -16.39
C THR A 455 -5.02 -23.74 -15.67
N PRO A 456 -5.88 -22.70 -15.57
CA PRO A 456 -5.58 -21.54 -14.74
C PRO A 456 -5.58 -21.92 -13.27
N MET A 457 -4.83 -21.17 -12.46
CA MET A 457 -4.90 -21.31 -11.02
C MET A 457 -6.26 -20.85 -10.51
N TRP A 458 -7.01 -21.75 -9.88
CA TRP A 458 -8.30 -21.47 -9.27
C TRP A 458 -8.40 -22.15 -7.90
N LEU A 459 -8.28 -21.33 -6.85
CA LEU A 459 -8.16 -21.82 -5.46
C LEU A 459 -9.51 -21.81 -4.75
N ASP A 460 -9.75 -22.83 -3.91
CA ASP A 460 -10.88 -22.84 -2.99
C ASP A 460 -10.49 -22.16 -1.68
N PHE A 461 -11.00 -20.96 -1.45
CA PHE A 461 -10.71 -20.19 -0.24
C PHE A 461 -11.21 -20.84 1.05
N SER A 462 -12.13 -21.80 0.97
CA SER A 462 -12.62 -22.56 2.13
C SER A 462 -11.82 -23.84 2.42
N ASN A 463 -10.97 -24.27 1.48
CA ASN A 463 -10.15 -25.46 1.59
C ASN A 463 -8.70 -25.18 1.14
N PRO A 464 -7.95 -24.36 1.89
CA PRO A 464 -6.60 -23.97 1.50
C PRO A 464 -5.64 -25.15 1.41
N THR A 465 -4.63 -25.03 0.55
CA THR A 465 -3.61 -26.07 0.29
C THR A 465 -2.95 -26.59 1.56
N ILE A 466 -2.68 -25.73 2.55
CA ILE A 466 -2.03 -26.09 3.82
C ILE A 466 -2.83 -27.13 4.65
N LEU A 467 -4.16 -27.22 4.44
CA LEU A 467 -4.99 -28.24 5.11
C LEU A 467 -4.94 -29.61 4.43
N ASN A 468 -4.27 -29.70 3.28
CA ASN A 468 -4.31 -30.85 2.39
C ASN A 468 -2.93 -31.44 2.10
N LEU A 469 -1.89 -31.06 2.86
CA LEU A 469 -0.49 -31.46 2.60
C LEU A 469 -0.24 -32.98 2.58
N GLU A 470 -1.10 -33.77 3.23
CA GLU A 470 -1.02 -35.24 3.23
C GLU A 470 -1.75 -35.90 2.04
N ASN A 471 -2.44 -35.12 1.21
CA ASN A 471 -3.20 -35.66 0.09
C ASN A 471 -2.28 -36.13 -1.04
N THR A 472 -2.58 -37.31 -1.57
CA THR A 472 -1.89 -37.89 -2.74
C THR A 472 -2.53 -37.47 -4.07
N THR A 473 -3.68 -36.81 -4.03
CA THR A 473 -4.43 -36.34 -5.21
C THR A 473 -4.90 -34.92 -4.97
N TRP A 474 -4.64 -34.05 -5.93
CA TRP A 474 -4.95 -32.62 -5.86
C TRP A 474 -5.99 -32.24 -6.91
N ASN A 475 -6.74 -31.16 -6.65
CA ASN A 475 -7.54 -30.54 -7.70
C ASN A 475 -6.56 -30.04 -8.79
N PRO A 476 -6.70 -30.44 -10.07
CA PRO A 476 -5.83 -29.97 -11.14
C PRO A 476 -5.78 -28.45 -11.25
N GLU A 477 -6.86 -27.75 -10.91
CA GLU A 477 -6.92 -26.27 -10.95
C GLU A 477 -6.09 -25.59 -9.86
N TYR A 478 -5.58 -26.32 -8.87
CA TYR A 478 -4.64 -25.75 -7.88
C TYR A 478 -3.23 -25.64 -8.45
N ALA A 479 -2.95 -26.22 -9.63
CA ALA A 479 -1.65 -26.21 -10.29
C ALA A 479 -0.49 -26.66 -9.37
N VAL A 480 -0.72 -27.67 -8.53
CA VAL A 480 0.28 -28.19 -7.58
C VAL A 480 1.33 -29.01 -8.32
N ILE A 481 2.60 -28.62 -8.17
CA ILE A 481 3.75 -29.35 -8.69
C ILE A 481 4.52 -29.92 -7.49
N ASP A 482 4.75 -31.23 -7.50
CA ASP A 482 5.55 -31.88 -6.46
C ASP A 482 7.03 -31.56 -6.66
N CYS A 483 7.63 -30.90 -5.68
CA CYS A 483 9.05 -30.57 -5.68
C CYS A 483 9.80 -31.61 -4.86
N SER A 484 10.20 -32.71 -5.50
CA SER A 484 11.01 -33.77 -4.90
C SER A 484 12.50 -33.39 -4.84
N TYR A 485 12.83 -32.30 -4.17
CA TYR A 485 14.22 -31.94 -3.86
C TYR A 485 14.51 -32.26 -2.39
N PRO A 486 15.62 -32.94 -2.08
CA PRO A 486 16.07 -33.00 -0.71
C PRO A 486 16.37 -31.57 -0.26
N VAL A 487 15.54 -31.03 0.63
CA VAL A 487 15.90 -29.84 1.40
C VAL A 487 17.11 -30.26 2.24
N LEU A 488 18.30 -29.98 1.73
CA LEU A 488 19.53 -30.11 2.50
C LEU A 488 19.49 -29.03 3.58
N TYR A 489 18.91 -29.38 4.73
CA TYR A 489 19.09 -28.59 5.93
C TYR A 489 20.59 -28.62 6.28
N PRO A 490 21.26 -27.47 6.42
CA PRO A 490 22.62 -27.42 6.96
C PRO A 490 22.68 -27.93 8.40
#